data_AF-A0AAN9ECP3-F1
#
_entry.id   AF-A0AAN9ECP3-F1
#
_cell.length_a   1.000
_cell.length_b   1.000
_cell.length_c   1.000
_cell.angle_alpha   90.00
_cell.angle_beta   90.00
_cell.angle_gamma   90.00
#
_symmetry.space_group_name_H-M   'P 1'
#
loop_
_entity.id
_entity.type
_entity.pdbx_description
1 polymer ?
#
loop_
_entity_poly.entity_id
_entity_poly.type
_entity_poly.pdbx_seq_one_letter_code
_entity_poly.pdbx_strand_id
1 'polypeptide(L)'
;MEKGLRAYAEVLRLVRRLPKEARGYYAKYARENFVNYRQVQEDADALDHIFHRTYHHSLWVLNKYSVDESAANRLKHICFSL
;
A
#
# COMPACT_ATOMS: atom_id res chain seq x y z
N MET A 1 3.47 -5.63 -15.42
CA MET A 1 2.57 -4.84 -14.55
C MET A 1 3.42 -3.80 -13.84
N GLU A 2 3.16 -2.50 -14.02
CA GLU A 2 3.94 -1.41 -13.40
C GLU A 2 4.05 -1.58 -11.88
N LYS A 3 5.19 -1.18 -11.29
CA LYS A 3 5.49 -1.28 -9.83
C LYS A 3 4.34 -0.72 -8.98
N GLY A 4 3.77 0.41 -9.40
CA GLY A 4 2.57 1.00 -8.82
C GLY A 4 1.39 0.03 -8.73
N LEU A 5 0.96 -0.55 -9.85
CA LEU A 5 -0.18 -1.47 -9.89
C LEU A 5 0.05 -2.71 -8.99
N ARG A 6 1.30 -3.19 -8.91
CA ARG A 6 1.67 -4.28 -8.00
C ARG A 6 1.51 -3.88 -6.54
N ALA A 7 1.97 -2.67 -6.17
CA ALA A 7 1.83 -2.14 -4.83
C ALA A 7 0.34 -1.97 -4.45
N TYR A 8 -0.46 -1.37 -5.34
CA TYR A 8 -1.90 -1.21 -5.12
C TYR A 8 -2.63 -2.54 -4.92
N ALA A 9 -2.36 -3.51 -5.80
CA ALA A 9 -2.96 -4.83 -5.68
C ALA A 9 -2.61 -5.51 -4.35
N GLU A 10 -1.37 -5.33 -3.87
CA GLU A 10 -0.94 -5.89 -2.59
C GLU A 10 -1.57 -5.15 -1.40
N VAL A 11 -1.70 -3.82 -1.45
CA VAL A 11 -2.47 -3.06 -0.44
C VAL A 11 -3.90 -3.58 -0.34
N LEU A 12 -4.58 -3.81 -1.45
CA LEU A 12 -5.95 -4.38 -1.42
C LEU A 12 -5.99 -5.80 -0.84
N ARG A 13 -4.93 -6.60 -0.97
CA ARG A 13 -4.83 -7.90 -0.29
C ARG A 13 -4.65 -7.74 1.22
N LEU A 14 -3.86 -6.78 1.67
CA LEU A 14 -3.71 -6.46 3.09
C LEU A 14 -5.02 -5.96 3.70
N VAL A 15 -5.78 -5.12 2.98
CA VAL A 15 -7.11 -4.66 3.44
C VAL A 15 -8.06 -5.83 3.71
N ARG A 16 -7.96 -6.95 2.98
CA ARG A 16 -8.78 -8.15 3.23
C ARG A 16 -8.45 -8.85 4.54
N ARG A 17 -7.26 -8.62 5.11
CA ARG A 17 -6.85 -9.16 6.42
C ARG A 17 -7.41 -8.35 7.59
N LEU A 18 -7.95 -7.16 7.35
CA LEU A 18 -8.56 -6.33 8.38
C LEU A 18 -9.93 -6.88 8.82
N PRO A 19 -10.45 -6.43 9.99
CA PRO A 19 -11.83 -6.67 10.39
C PRO A 19 -12.83 -6.19 9.33
N LYS A 20 -13.96 -6.88 9.20
CA LYS A 20 -14.92 -6.70 8.09
C LYS A 20 -15.41 -5.25 7.97
N GLU A 21 -15.67 -4.63 9.10
CA GLU A 21 -16.11 -3.24 9.27
C GLU A 21 -15.07 -2.21 8.80
N ALA A 22 -13.77 -2.52 8.89
CA ALA A 22 -12.70 -1.63 8.49
C ALA A 22 -12.38 -1.71 6.98
N ARG A 23 -12.69 -2.83 6.33
CA ARG A 23 -12.28 -3.10 4.93
C ARG A 23 -12.79 -2.04 3.95
N GLY A 24 -14.06 -1.64 4.10
CA GLY A 24 -14.69 -0.67 3.20
C GLY A 24 -13.99 0.69 3.24
N TYR A 25 -13.69 1.18 4.45
CA TYR A 25 -12.97 2.43 4.67
C TYR A 25 -11.57 2.39 4.04
N TYR A 26 -10.77 1.37 4.36
CA TYR A 26 -9.39 1.31 3.86
C TYR A 26 -9.29 0.97 2.37
N ALA A 27 -10.24 0.22 1.80
CA ALA A 27 -10.31 0.02 0.35
C ALA A 27 -10.60 1.34 -0.40
N LYS A 28 -11.53 2.14 0.13
CA LYS A 28 -11.85 3.47 -0.41
C LYS A 28 -10.63 4.40 -0.29
N TYR A 29 -10.03 4.48 0.90
CA TYR A 29 -8.84 5.29 1.15
C TYR A 29 -7.68 4.91 0.21
N ALA A 30 -7.41 3.61 0.03
CA ALA A 30 -6.38 3.14 -0.88
C ALA A 30 -6.66 3.57 -2.32
N ARG A 31 -7.91 3.45 -2.80
CA ARG A 31 -8.29 3.88 -4.15
C ARG A 31 -8.10 5.39 -4.36
N GLU A 32 -8.55 6.20 -3.41
CA GLU A 32 -8.44 7.68 -3.48
C GLU A 32 -6.98 8.13 -3.48
N ASN A 33 -6.13 7.51 -2.65
CA ASN A 33 -4.71 7.84 -2.61
C ASN A 33 -3.98 7.35 -3.86
N PHE A 34 -4.28 6.15 -4.35
CA PHE A 34 -3.53 5.54 -5.45
C PHE A 34 -3.77 6.19 -6.82
N VAL A 35 -4.93 6.82 -7.05
CA VAL A 35 -5.19 7.59 -8.29
C VAL A 35 -4.16 8.71 -8.49
N ASN A 36 -3.67 9.29 -7.41
CA ASN A 36 -2.68 10.37 -7.46
C ASN A 36 -1.28 9.88 -7.88
N TYR A 37 -1.01 8.57 -7.81
CA TYR A 37 0.33 8.01 -8.05
C TYR A 37 0.65 8.00 -9.55
N ARG A 38 -0.39 8.02 -10.40
CA ARG A 38 -0.26 8.02 -11.86
C ARG A 38 0.28 9.34 -12.40
N GLN A 39 0.03 10.45 -11.69
CA GLN A 39 0.48 11.80 -12.08
C GLN A 39 1.92 12.06 -11.64
N VAL A 40 2.42 11.34 -10.62
CA VAL A 40 3.78 11.49 -10.07
C VAL A 40 4.81 10.64 -10.83
N GLN A 41 4.40 9.92 -11.88
CA GLN A 41 5.29 9.06 -12.67
C GLN A 41 6.46 9.79 -13.34
N GLU A 42 6.41 11.11 -13.44
CA GLU A 42 7.44 11.94 -14.09
C GLU A 42 8.66 12.21 -13.19
N ASP A 43 8.57 11.95 -11.88
CA ASP A 43 9.66 12.18 -10.91
C ASP A 43 9.97 10.87 -10.15
N ALA A 44 11.14 10.28 -10.46
CA ALA A 44 11.58 9.01 -9.89
C ALA A 44 11.81 9.10 -8.37
N ASP A 45 12.33 10.22 -7.87
CA ASP A 45 12.58 10.41 -6.44
C ASP A 45 11.25 10.54 -5.68
N ALA A 46 10.28 11.24 -6.28
CA ALA A 46 8.93 11.34 -5.73
C ALA A 46 8.22 9.98 -5.68
N LEU A 47 8.43 9.11 -6.66
CA LEU A 47 7.86 7.75 -6.67
C LEU A 47 8.41 6.89 -5.53
N ASP A 48 9.71 6.92 -5.26
CA ASP A 48 10.31 6.14 -4.17
C ASP A 48 9.81 6.59 -2.80
N HIS A 49 9.70 7.90 -2.57
CA HIS A 49 9.08 8.44 -1.36
C HIS A 49 7.63 7.96 -1.19
N ILE A 50 6.88 7.90 -2.29
CA ILE A 50 5.50 7.41 -2.30
C ILE A 50 5.44 5.91 -1.96
N PHE A 51 6.32 5.08 -2.52
CA PHE A 51 6.37 3.64 -2.22
C PHE A 51 6.76 3.38 -0.77
N HIS A 52 7.74 4.12 -0.23
CA HIS A 52 8.11 4.05 1.18
C HIS A 52 6.91 4.40 2.07
N ARG A 53 6.24 5.53 1.80
CA ARG A 53 5.04 5.93 2.55
C ARG A 53 3.93 4.88 2.48
N THR A 54 3.71 4.29 1.30
CA THR A 54 2.72 3.22 1.10
C THR A 54 2.98 2.03 2.01
N TYR A 55 4.24 1.58 2.10
CA TYR A 55 4.62 0.48 2.97
C TYR A 55 4.41 0.82 4.44
N HIS A 56 4.95 1.96 4.91
CA HIS A 56 4.85 2.36 6.31
C HIS A 56 3.41 2.60 6.76
N HIS A 57 2.59 3.22 5.91
CA HIS A 57 1.18 3.42 6.22
C HIS A 57 0.43 2.08 6.28
N SER A 58 0.69 1.18 5.34
CA SER A 58 0.08 -0.17 5.37
C SER A 58 0.46 -0.91 6.66
N LEU A 59 1.73 -0.85 7.06
CA LEU A 59 2.21 -1.45 8.31
C LEU A 59 1.50 -0.86 9.54
N TRP A 60 1.37 0.47 9.60
CA TRP A 60 0.65 1.14 10.68
C TRP A 60 -0.82 0.68 10.78
N VAL A 61 -1.51 0.56 9.64
CA VAL A 61 -2.89 0.07 9.60
C VAL A 61 -2.97 -1.39 10.07
N LEU A 62 -2.06 -2.26 9.65
CA LEU A 62 -2.02 -3.65 10.10
C LEU A 62 -1.82 -3.72 11.63
N ASN A 63 -0.88 -2.96 12.18
CA ASN A 63 -0.59 -2.91 13.60
C ASN A 63 -1.78 -2.39 14.41
N LYS A 64 -2.51 -1.38 13.90
CA LYS A 64 -3.75 -0.87 14.51
C LYS A 64 -4.80 -1.99 14.73
N TYR A 65 -4.82 -3.00 13.87
CA TYR A 65 -5.75 -4.14 13.96
C TYR A 65 -5.09 -5.44 14.42
N SER A 66 -3.90 -5.37 15.03
CA SER A 66 -3.14 -6.53 15.50
C SER A 66 -2.90 -7.60 14.42
N VAL A 67 -2.78 -7.18 13.15
CA VAL A 67 -2.40 -8.08 12.06
C VAL A 67 -0.88 -8.17 12.02
N ASP A 68 -0.37 -9.40 11.99
CA ASP A 68 1.06 -9.68 11.97
C ASP A 68 1.79 -8.96 10.82
N GLU A 69 2.93 -8.32 11.14
CA GLU A 69 3.70 -7.52 10.19
C GLU A 69 4.23 -8.32 9.00
N SER A 70 4.47 -9.62 9.16
CA SER A 70 4.94 -10.49 8.06
C SER A 70 3.92 -10.56 6.92
N ALA A 71 2.66 -10.22 7.18
CA ALA A 71 1.64 -10.02 6.15
C ALA A 71 2.10 -9.04 5.06
N ALA A 72 2.86 -8.02 5.44
CA ALA A 72 3.32 -6.96 4.55
C ALA A 72 4.65 -7.28 3.84
N ASN A 73 5.25 -8.45 4.04
CA ASN A 73 6.54 -8.82 3.42
C ASN A 73 6.52 -8.65 1.90
N ARG A 74 5.45 -9.07 1.25
CA ARG A 74 5.31 -8.91 -0.21
C ARG A 74 5.21 -7.45 -0.63
N LEU A 75 4.50 -6.62 0.14
CA LEU A 75 4.44 -5.19 -0.11
C LEU A 75 5.81 -4.54 0.08
N LYS A 76 6.55 -4.92 1.13
CA LYS A 76 7.94 -4.48 1.37
C LYS A 76 8.81 -4.76 0.15
N HIS A 77 8.79 -5.99 -0.36
CA HIS A 77 9.56 -6.33 -1.55
C HIS A 77 9.16 -5.48 -2.76
N ILE A 78 7.87 -5.19 -2.97
CA ILE A 78 7.44 -4.37 -4.10
C ILE A 78 7.86 -2.91 -3.94
N CYS A 79 7.73 -2.34 -2.74
CA CYS A 79 8.03 -0.93 -2.50
C CYS A 79 9.53 -0.62 -2.48
N PHE A 80 10.36 -1.55 -1.98
CA PHE A 80 11.80 -1.36 -1.80
C PHE A 80 12.66 -2.12 -2.82
N SER A 81 12.07 -2.83 -3.79
CA SER A 81 12.85 -3.33 -4.93
C SER A 81 13.13 -2.18 -5.90
N LEU A 82 14.40 -2.04 -6.27
CA LEU A 82 14.85 -1.21 -7.39
C LEU A 82 14.21 -1.72 -8.69
#